data_AF-A0A519Z115-F1
#
_entry.id   AF-A0A519Z115-F1
#
_cell.length_a   1.000
_cell.length_b   1.000
_cell.length_c   1.000
_cell.angle_alpha   90.00
_cell.angle_beta   90.00
_cell.angle_gamma   90.00
#
_symmetry.space_group_name_H-M   'P 1'
#
loop_
_entity.id
_entity.type
_entity.pdbx_description
1 polymer ?
#
loop_
_entity_poly.entity_id
_entity_poly.type
_entity_poly.pdbx_seq_one_letter_code
_entity_poly.pdbx_strand_id
1 'polypeptide(L)'
;MKKTTRQNLIIALTYSFTLIGGMFLGYKFLKDQGYSFTRTTHIADNNSEKVDEIIHIINRKYVDEINADSLNHLPIDSLLHKLDPHSAYLPPQEANDLAETLGGNFAGVGVEYYILKDTLLVTNVIKDGPAYAAGLKQGDRILKIDTLFVSGKSLPREQMMGRIKGPKGT
;
A
#
# COMPACT_ATOMS: atom_id res chain seq x y z
N MET A 1 29.31 -0.85 67.29
CA MET A 1 29.54 -0.59 65.84
C MET A 1 30.72 0.34 65.69
N LYS A 2 31.68 0.04 64.80
CA LYS A 2 32.83 0.93 64.54
C LYS A 2 32.33 2.31 64.08
N LYS A 3 32.94 3.39 64.58
CA LYS A 3 32.51 4.78 64.36
C LYS A 3 32.39 5.12 62.85
N THR A 4 33.25 4.53 62.03
CA THR A 4 33.26 4.64 60.56
C THR A 4 32.04 3.99 59.90
N THR A 5 31.57 2.85 60.38
CA THR A 5 30.37 2.17 59.86
C THR A 5 29.11 3.01 60.09
N ARG A 6 29.00 3.69 61.25
CA ARG A 6 27.87 4.58 61.53
C ARG A 6 27.87 5.82 60.62
N GLN A 7 29.04 6.38 60.32
CA GLN A 7 29.16 7.53 59.42
C GLN A 7 28.80 7.19 57.97
N ASN A 8 29.26 6.05 57.46
CA ASN A 8 28.92 5.59 56.10
C ASN A 8 27.41 5.33 55.94
N LEU A 9 26.75 4.84 56.99
CA LEU A 9 25.31 4.59 56.99
C LEU A 9 24.50 5.90 56.93
N ILE A 10 24.95 6.94 57.65
CA ILE A 10 24.33 8.26 57.59
C ILE A 10 24.50 8.88 56.20
N ILE A 11 25.69 8.78 55.60
CA ILE A 11 25.96 9.29 54.25
C ILE A 11 25.06 8.60 53.21
N ALA A 12 24.97 7.26 53.27
CA ALA A 12 24.08 6.50 52.39
C ALA A 12 22.61 6.92 52.53
N LEU A 13 22.14 7.15 53.76
CA LEU A 13 20.78 7.63 54.01
C LEU A 13 20.53 9.02 53.42
N THR A 14 21.50 9.94 53.53
CA THR A 14 21.37 11.28 52.94
C THR A 14 21.27 11.24 51.42
N TYR A 15 22.11 10.44 50.75
CA TYR A 15 22.02 10.27 49.30
C TYR A 15 20.70 9.64 48.86
N SER A 16 20.26 8.60 49.58
CA SER A 16 18.99 7.95 49.28
C SER A 16 17.81 8.94 49.43
N PHE A 17 17.83 9.79 50.46
CA PHE A 17 16.81 10.81 50.66
C PHE A 17 16.81 11.87 49.55
N THR A 18 17.99 12.33 49.12
CA THR A 18 18.10 13.28 48.00
C THR A 18 17.60 12.69 46.68
N LEU A 19 17.88 11.42 46.41
CA LEU A 19 17.45 10.74 45.18
C LEU A 19 15.93 10.53 45.17
N ILE A 20 15.35 10.09 46.29
CA ILE A 20 13.89 9.93 46.44
C ILE A 20 13.18 11.28 46.29
N GLY A 21 13.70 12.33 46.92
CA GLY A 21 13.14 13.69 46.80
C GLY A 21 13.21 14.23 45.37
N GLY A 22 14.34 14.06 44.69
CA GLY A 22 14.52 14.46 43.30
C GLY A 22 13.58 13.71 42.35
N MET A 23 13.43 12.40 42.55
CA MET A 23 12.52 11.57 41.73
C MET A 23 11.05 11.92 41.98
N PHE A 24 10.67 12.23 43.23
CA PHE A 24 9.31 12.67 43.58
C PHE A 24 8.96 14.03 42.97
N LEU A 25 9.86 15.00 43.09
CA LEU A 25 9.70 16.33 42.46
C LEU A 25 9.69 16.23 40.94
N GLY A 26 10.59 15.43 40.36
CA GLY A 26 10.66 15.18 38.93
C GLY A 26 9.37 14.54 38.40
N TYR A 27 8.84 13.52 39.08
CA TYR A 27 7.57 12.87 38.71
C TYR A 27 6.39 13.85 38.73
N LYS A 28 6.31 14.70 39.77
CA LYS A 28 5.25 15.72 39.87
C LYS A 28 5.36 16.75 38.74
N PHE A 29 6.57 17.23 38.46
CA PHE A 29 6.82 18.21 37.40
C PHE A 29 6.54 17.65 36.00
N LEU A 30 6.94 16.41 35.72
CA LEU A 30 6.63 15.73 34.45
C LEU A 30 5.11 15.55 34.26
N LYS A 31 4.40 15.20 35.33
CA LYS A 31 2.94 15.05 35.32
C LYS A 31 2.23 16.37 35.04
N ASP A 32 2.68 17.47 35.64
CA ASP A 32 2.11 18.81 35.44
C ASP A 32 2.35 19.34 34.01
N GLN A 33 3.41 18.89 33.33
CA GLN A 33 3.68 19.18 31.91
C GLN A 33 2.95 18.26 30.92
N GLY A 34 2.09 17.34 31.40
CA GLY A 34 1.34 16.42 30.54
C GLY A 34 2.15 15.23 30.01
N TYR A 35 3.39 15.03 30.48
CA TYR A 35 4.18 13.86 30.14
C TYR A 35 3.72 12.66 30.97
N SER A 36 2.84 11.84 30.38
CA SER A 36 2.53 10.51 30.91
C SER A 36 3.58 9.52 30.42
N PHE A 37 4.39 8.96 31.33
CA PHE A 37 5.18 7.76 31.04
C PHE A 37 4.24 6.55 31.02
N THR A 38 3.42 6.46 29.98
CA THR A 38 2.69 5.24 29.67
C THR A 38 3.73 4.25 29.15
N ARG A 39 4.03 3.22 29.94
CA ARG A 39 4.68 2.01 29.43
C ARG A 39 3.68 1.43 28.43
N THR A 40 3.83 1.72 27.14
CA THR A 40 2.99 1.12 26.11
C THR A 40 3.41 -0.34 25.96
N THR A 41 2.98 -1.19 26.91
CA THR A 41 2.71 -2.57 26.55
C THR A 41 1.54 -2.48 25.58
N HIS A 42 1.84 -2.40 24.28
CA HIS A 42 0.87 -2.55 23.20
C HIS A 42 0.29 -3.97 23.28
N ILE A 43 -0.58 -4.21 24.25
CA ILE A 43 -1.54 -5.30 24.16
C ILE A 43 -2.73 -4.63 23.47
N ALA A 44 -2.77 -4.80 22.15
CA ALA A 44 -3.79 -4.29 21.27
C ALA A 44 -5.19 -4.71 21.77
N ASP A 45 -5.87 -3.80 22.48
CA ASP A 45 -7.26 -3.99 22.91
C ASP A 45 -8.22 -3.67 21.74
N ASN A 46 -7.75 -2.92 20.74
CA ASN A 46 -8.49 -2.62 19.51
C ASN A 46 -8.22 -3.67 18.42
N ASN A 47 -9.28 -4.19 17.80
CA ASN A 47 -9.19 -5.20 16.75
C ASN A 47 -8.40 -4.75 15.51
N SER A 48 -8.36 -3.46 15.20
CA SER A 48 -7.56 -2.91 14.08
C SER A 48 -6.06 -3.08 14.32
N GLU A 49 -5.59 -2.82 15.55
CA GLU A 49 -4.18 -2.90 15.92
C GLU A 49 -3.64 -4.33 15.85
N LYS A 50 -4.49 -5.34 16.05
CA LYS A 50 -4.11 -6.77 15.93
C LYS A 50 -3.77 -7.17 14.50
N VAL A 51 -4.54 -6.68 13.52
CA VAL A 51 -4.29 -6.96 12.10
C VAL A 51 -2.96 -6.29 11.70
N ASP A 52 -2.78 -5.03 12.07
CA ASP A 52 -1.55 -4.28 11.80
C ASP A 52 -0.32 -4.96 12.43
N GLU A 53 -0.43 -5.46 13.66
CA GLU A 53 0.64 -6.19 14.34
C GLU A 53 0.98 -7.50 13.63
N ILE A 54 -0.02 -8.27 13.18
CA ILE A 54 0.21 -9.50 12.42
C ILE A 54 0.92 -9.21 11.10
N ILE A 55 0.49 -8.18 10.35
CA ILE A 55 1.15 -7.75 9.11
C ILE A 55 2.60 -7.33 9.39
N HIS A 56 2.83 -6.60 10.47
CA HIS A 56 4.17 -6.16 10.87
C HIS A 56 5.10 -7.31 11.31
N ILE A 57 4.55 -8.36 11.94
CA ILE A 57 5.29 -9.57 12.29
C ILE A 57 5.64 -10.36 11.04
N ILE A 58 4.68 -10.54 10.13
CA ILE A 58 4.88 -11.23 8.86
C ILE A 58 5.97 -10.51 8.04
N ASN A 59 5.86 -9.20 7.83
CA ASN A 59 6.86 -8.42 7.09
C ASN A 59 8.28 -8.50 7.68
N ARG A 60 8.43 -8.61 9.01
CA ARG A 60 9.76 -8.63 9.67
C ARG A 60 10.35 -10.02 9.86
N LYS A 61 9.52 -11.05 9.95
CA LYS A 61 9.94 -12.41 10.34
C LYS A 61 9.74 -13.45 9.25
N TYR A 62 9.04 -13.13 8.16
CA TYR A 62 8.89 -14.06 7.05
C TYR A 62 10.19 -14.16 6.25
N VAL A 63 10.45 -15.36 5.71
CA VAL A 63 11.73 -15.71 5.06
C VAL A 63 11.86 -15.10 3.67
N ASP A 64 10.72 -14.89 2.99
CA ASP A 64 10.67 -14.35 1.63
C ASP A 64 10.29 -12.86 1.64
N GLU A 65 10.77 -12.11 0.64
CA GLU A 65 10.32 -10.75 0.38
C GLU A 65 8.87 -10.77 -0.09
N ILE A 66 7.99 -10.26 0.76
CA ILE A 66 6.56 -10.14 0.52
C ILE A 66 6.23 -8.70 0.14
N ASN A 67 5.43 -8.53 -0.91
CA ASN A 67 4.90 -7.23 -1.27
C ASN A 67 3.86 -6.80 -0.23
N ALA A 68 4.17 -5.76 0.55
CA ALA A 68 3.31 -5.27 1.62
C ALA A 68 1.92 -4.82 1.12
N ASP A 69 1.82 -4.32 -0.11
CA ASP A 69 0.54 -3.91 -0.70
C ASP A 69 -0.37 -5.12 -0.90
N SER A 70 0.17 -6.25 -1.36
CA SER A 70 -0.59 -7.50 -1.53
C SER A 70 -1.13 -8.04 -0.20
N LEU A 71 -0.42 -7.83 0.91
CA LEU A 71 -0.85 -8.33 2.23
C LEU A 71 -1.95 -7.50 2.87
N ASN A 72 -2.10 -6.24 2.47
CA ASN A 72 -3.12 -5.35 3.04
C ASN A 72 -4.53 -5.65 2.51
N HIS A 73 -4.65 -6.25 1.32
CA HIS A 73 -5.94 -6.54 0.69
C HIS A 73 -6.53 -7.89 1.13
N LEU A 74 -5.69 -8.89 1.42
CA LEU A 74 -6.11 -10.25 1.82
C LEU A 74 -7.05 -10.31 3.04
N PRO A 75 -6.84 -9.50 4.11
CA PRO A 75 -7.74 -9.48 5.25
C PRO A 75 -9.13 -8.93 4.88
N ILE A 76 -9.19 -7.98 3.93
CA ILE A 76 -10.45 -7.31 3.55
C ILE A 76 -11.37 -8.29 2.83
N ASP A 77 -10.86 -9.02 1.84
CA ASP A 77 -11.65 -10.03 1.12
C ASP A 77 -12.16 -11.13 2.05
N SER A 78 -11.31 -11.58 2.96
CA SER A 78 -11.69 -12.61 3.95
C SER A 78 -12.77 -12.12 4.92
N LEU A 79 -12.70 -10.86 5.35
CA LEU A 79 -13.72 -10.22 6.20
C LEU A 79 -15.04 -10.05 5.46
N LEU A 80 -15.00 -9.59 4.20
CA LEU A 80 -16.19 -9.39 3.37
C LEU A 80 -16.87 -10.72 3.05
N HIS A 81 -16.11 -11.75 2.68
CA HIS A 81 -16.66 -13.08 2.41
C HIS A 81 -17.36 -13.70 3.63
N LYS A 82 -16.92 -13.34 4.84
CA LYS A 82 -17.55 -13.78 6.09
C LYS A 82 -18.85 -13.03 6.40
N LEU A 83 -18.98 -11.79 5.93
CA LEU A 83 -20.18 -10.96 6.09
C LEU A 83 -21.25 -11.32 5.05
N ASP A 84 -20.86 -11.47 3.79
CA ASP A 84 -21.74 -11.83 2.68
C ASP A 84 -20.92 -12.45 1.52
N PRO A 85 -21.27 -13.66 1.04
CA PRO A 85 -20.56 -14.32 -0.07
C PRO A 85 -20.61 -13.55 -1.40
N HIS A 86 -21.48 -12.55 -1.54
CA HIS A 86 -21.55 -11.68 -2.73
C HIS A 86 -20.79 -10.36 -2.58
N SER A 87 -20.22 -10.08 -1.41
CA SER A 87 -19.42 -8.88 -1.18
C SER A 87 -17.95 -9.16 -1.52
N ALA A 88 -17.34 -8.27 -2.31
CA ALA A 88 -15.93 -8.34 -2.71
C ALA A 88 -15.29 -6.95 -2.64
N TYR A 89 -14.01 -6.89 -2.32
CA TYR A 89 -13.25 -5.64 -2.38
C TYR A 89 -12.69 -5.47 -3.80
N LEU A 90 -12.75 -4.24 -4.33
CA LEU A 90 -12.18 -3.90 -5.63
C LEU A 90 -10.99 -2.96 -5.40
N PRO A 91 -9.74 -3.44 -5.54
CA PRO A 91 -8.56 -2.60 -5.41
C PRO A 91 -8.60 -1.42 -6.40
N PRO A 92 -8.01 -0.26 -6.06
CA PRO A 92 -8.04 0.92 -6.93
C PRO A 92 -7.52 0.67 -8.35
N GLN A 93 -6.50 -0.17 -8.50
CA GLN A 93 -5.93 -0.50 -9.81
C GLN A 93 -6.93 -1.29 -10.67
N GLU A 94 -7.56 -2.33 -10.09
CA GLU A 94 -8.59 -3.11 -10.77
C GLU A 94 -9.85 -2.30 -11.05
N ALA A 95 -10.22 -1.38 -10.15
CA ALA A 95 -11.33 -0.46 -10.35
C ALA A 95 -11.14 0.41 -11.59
N ASN A 96 -9.92 0.91 -11.81
CA ASN A 96 -9.58 1.70 -12.99
C ASN A 96 -9.64 0.85 -14.26
N ASP A 97 -9.05 -0.34 -14.26
CA ASP A 97 -9.08 -1.25 -15.42
C ASP A 97 -10.52 -1.67 -15.78
N LEU A 98 -11.37 -1.88 -14.77
CA LEU A 98 -12.78 -2.19 -14.95
C LEU A 98 -13.54 -0.99 -15.52
N ALA A 99 -13.33 0.20 -14.97
CA ALA A 99 -13.98 1.43 -15.43
C ALA A 99 -13.66 1.71 -16.91
N GLU A 100 -12.42 1.49 -17.33
CA GLU A 100 -12.03 1.62 -18.73
C GLU A 100 -12.62 0.53 -19.62
N THR A 101 -12.69 -0.71 -19.14
CA THR A 101 -13.33 -1.81 -19.86
C THR A 101 -14.80 -1.50 -20.12
N LEU A 102 -15.50 -0.95 -19.12
CA LEU A 102 -16.90 -0.52 -19.23
C LEU A 102 -17.08 0.73 -20.10
N GLY A 103 -16.13 1.66 -20.04
CA GLY A 103 -16.12 2.86 -20.88
C GLY A 103 -15.84 2.56 -22.35
N GLY A 104 -15.22 1.41 -22.65
CA GLY A 104 -14.82 1.01 -24.00
C GLY A 104 -13.34 1.25 -24.24
N ASN A 105 -12.48 0.40 -23.64
CA ASN A 105 -11.03 0.24 -23.89
C ASN A 105 -10.38 1.38 -24.70
N PHE A 106 -10.23 2.56 -24.09
CA PHE A 106 -9.70 3.72 -24.78
C PHE A 106 -8.17 3.75 -24.75
N ALA A 107 -7.60 4.03 -25.92
CA ALA A 107 -6.20 4.37 -26.11
C ALA A 107 -6.00 5.88 -26.11
N GLY A 108 -4.90 6.37 -25.53
CA GLY A 108 -4.56 7.80 -25.49
C GLY A 108 -4.45 8.46 -26.88
N VAL A 109 -4.22 7.69 -27.94
CA VAL A 109 -4.17 8.14 -29.35
C VAL A 109 -5.56 8.31 -29.99
N GLY A 110 -6.63 8.07 -29.24
CA GLY A 110 -8.01 8.22 -29.69
C GLY A 110 -8.55 7.03 -30.48
N VAL A 111 -8.21 5.81 -30.07
CA VAL A 111 -8.82 4.58 -30.61
C VAL A 111 -9.47 3.77 -29.51
N GLU A 112 -10.58 3.12 -29.85
CA GLU A 112 -11.14 2.03 -29.06
C GLU A 112 -10.62 0.72 -29.64
N TYR A 113 -10.28 -0.21 -28.76
CA TYR A 113 -9.72 -1.49 -29.17
C TYR A 113 -10.34 -2.68 -28.44
N TYR A 114 -10.15 -3.85 -29.04
CA TYR A 114 -10.47 -5.14 -28.44
C TYR A 114 -9.32 -6.10 -28.69
N ILE A 115 -8.93 -6.87 -27.67
CA ILE A 115 -7.87 -7.87 -27.82
C ILE A 115 -8.54 -9.18 -28.24
N LEU A 116 -8.34 -9.56 -29.50
CA LEU A 116 -8.88 -10.80 -30.07
C LEU A 116 -7.73 -11.72 -30.47
N LYS A 117 -7.68 -12.93 -29.89
CA LYS A 117 -6.69 -13.97 -30.24
C LYS A 117 -5.26 -13.40 -30.27
N ASP A 118 -4.86 -12.77 -29.17
CA ASP A 118 -3.53 -12.18 -28.96
C ASP A 118 -3.19 -11.02 -29.91
N THR A 119 -4.18 -10.39 -30.55
CA THR A 119 -3.98 -9.21 -31.39
C THR A 119 -4.92 -8.08 -30.99
N LEU A 120 -4.40 -6.86 -30.93
CA LEU A 120 -5.19 -5.64 -30.78
C LEU A 120 -5.95 -5.34 -32.08
N LEU A 121 -7.27 -5.34 -32.00
CA LEU A 121 -8.19 -5.00 -33.08
C LEU A 121 -8.81 -3.63 -32.79
N VAL A 122 -8.76 -2.72 -33.75
CA VAL A 122 -9.41 -1.41 -33.64
C VAL A 122 -10.91 -1.57 -33.85
N THR A 123 -11.70 -1.28 -32.82
CA THR A 123 -13.17 -1.36 -32.89
C THR A 123 -13.79 -0.03 -33.30
N ASN A 124 -13.15 1.08 -32.95
CA ASN A 124 -13.61 2.42 -33.31
C ASN A 124 -12.42 3.41 -33.29
N VAL A 125 -12.55 4.49 -34.05
CA VAL A 125 -11.56 5.58 -34.09
C VAL A 125 -12.29 6.89 -33.82
N ILE A 126 -11.82 7.65 -32.84
CA ILE A 126 -12.42 8.93 -32.48
C ILE A 126 -12.23 9.91 -33.65
N LYS A 127 -13.36 10.41 -34.17
CA LYS A 127 -13.37 11.39 -35.26
C LYS A 127 -12.58 12.64 -34.86
N ASP A 128 -11.76 13.14 -35.79
CA ASP A 128 -10.86 14.29 -35.57
C ASP A 128 -9.78 14.06 -34.50
N GLY A 129 -9.61 12.82 -34.00
CA GLY A 129 -8.53 12.43 -33.12
C GLY A 129 -7.20 12.18 -33.84
N PRO A 130 -6.08 12.03 -33.11
CA PRO A 130 -4.76 11.77 -33.69
C PRO A 130 -4.73 10.52 -34.58
N ALA A 131 -5.37 9.44 -34.14
CA ALA A 131 -5.48 8.20 -34.93
C ALA A 131 -6.31 8.38 -36.22
N TYR A 132 -7.35 9.21 -36.19
CA TYR A 132 -8.15 9.52 -37.39
C TYR A 132 -7.33 10.33 -38.40
N ALA A 133 -6.57 11.32 -37.93
CA ALA A 133 -5.65 12.09 -38.77
C ALA A 133 -4.52 11.21 -39.38
N ALA A 134 -4.08 10.17 -38.65
CA ALA A 134 -3.14 9.17 -39.14
C ALA A 134 -3.77 8.16 -40.13
N GLY A 135 -5.08 8.19 -40.33
CA GLY A 135 -5.80 7.34 -41.29
C GLY A 135 -6.12 5.93 -40.79
N LEU A 136 -6.04 5.67 -39.47
CA LEU A 136 -6.50 4.41 -38.87
C LEU A 136 -8.00 4.23 -39.07
N LYS A 137 -8.41 2.97 -39.28
CA LYS A 137 -9.81 2.60 -39.51
C LYS A 137 -10.25 1.49 -38.59
N GLN A 138 -11.56 1.43 -38.39
CA GLN A 138 -12.20 0.29 -37.76
C GLN A 138 -11.86 -1.01 -38.53
N GLY A 139 -11.50 -2.05 -37.78
CA GLY A 139 -11.09 -3.35 -38.31
C GLY A 139 -9.58 -3.51 -38.50
N ASP A 140 -8.80 -2.44 -38.34
CA ASP A 140 -7.34 -2.53 -38.40
C ASP A 140 -6.78 -3.36 -37.24
N ARG A 141 -5.70 -4.09 -37.52
CA ARG A 141 -4.98 -4.90 -36.52
C ARG A 141 -3.66 -4.23 -36.19
N ILE A 142 -3.44 -3.95 -34.92
CA ILE A 142 -2.17 -3.37 -34.45
C ILE A 142 -1.18 -4.51 -34.25
N LEU A 143 -0.18 -4.58 -35.12
CA LEU A 143 0.86 -5.63 -35.08
C LEU A 143 2.07 -5.22 -34.24
N LYS A 144 2.38 -3.92 -34.22
CA LYS A 144 3.59 -3.35 -33.65
C LYS A 144 3.31 -1.96 -33.07
N ILE A 145 3.88 -1.66 -31.91
CA ILE A 145 3.93 -0.32 -31.32
C ILE A 145 5.41 0.02 -31.11
N ASP A 146 5.85 1.15 -31.66
CA ASP A 146 7.25 1.57 -31.72
C ASP A 146 8.18 0.48 -32.30
N THR A 147 8.97 -0.15 -31.44
CA THR A 147 9.94 -1.19 -31.78
C THR A 147 9.47 -2.61 -31.42
N LEU A 148 8.36 -2.75 -30.68
CA LEU A 148 7.90 -4.04 -30.14
C LEU A 148 6.67 -4.58 -30.86
N PHE A 149 6.68 -5.90 -31.11
CA PHE A 149 5.52 -6.61 -31.62
C PHE A 149 4.49 -6.80 -30.50
N VAL A 150 3.29 -6.29 -30.74
CA VAL A 150 2.13 -6.38 -29.82
C VAL A 150 1.08 -7.36 -30.34
N SER A 151 1.49 -8.23 -31.27
CA SER A 151 0.66 -9.30 -31.81
C SER A 151 1.27 -10.66 -31.50
N GLY A 152 0.41 -11.64 -31.22
CA GLY A 152 0.78 -13.00 -30.84
C GLY A 152 1.28 -13.10 -29.39
N LYS A 153 1.91 -14.22 -29.05
CA LYS A 153 2.41 -14.53 -27.69
C LYS A 153 3.58 -13.65 -27.21
N SER A 154 3.91 -12.58 -27.93
CA SER A 154 5.13 -11.82 -27.71
C SER A 154 5.06 -10.86 -26.51
N LEU A 155 3.86 -10.44 -26.09
CA LEU A 155 3.69 -9.53 -24.96
C LEU A 155 2.48 -9.92 -24.09
N PRO A 156 2.61 -9.90 -22.75
CA PRO A 156 1.49 -9.99 -21.83
C PRO A 156 0.49 -8.84 -22.04
N ARG A 157 -0.79 -9.10 -21.74
CA ARG A 157 -1.88 -8.12 -21.90
C ARG A 157 -1.61 -6.80 -21.18
N GLU A 158 -1.17 -6.84 -19.92
CA GLU A 158 -0.90 -5.63 -19.15
C GLU A 158 0.18 -4.76 -19.81
N GLN A 159 1.22 -5.40 -20.36
CA GLN A 159 2.31 -4.69 -21.03
C GLN A 159 1.87 -4.04 -22.33
N MET A 160 0.97 -4.68 -23.09
CA MET A 160 0.42 -4.08 -24.31
C MET A 160 -0.41 -2.82 -24.00
N MET A 161 -1.23 -2.87 -22.94
CA MET A 161 -2.08 -1.74 -22.52
C MET A 161 -1.25 -0.54 -22.06
N GLY A 162 -0.20 -0.78 -21.25
CA GLY A 162 0.68 0.28 -20.77
C GLY A 162 1.45 1.01 -21.87
N ARG A 163 1.68 0.39 -23.03
CA ARG A 163 2.38 1.03 -24.17
C ARG A 163 1.47 1.91 -25.01
N ILE A 164 0.21 1.52 -25.17
CA ILE A 164 -0.79 2.32 -25.87
C ILE A 164 -1.15 3.58 -25.08
N LYS A 165 -1.10 3.47 -23.76
CA LYS A 165 -1.33 4.57 -22.83
C LYS A 165 0.00 5.25 -22.49
N GLY A 166 0.50 6.05 -23.42
CA GLY A 166 1.63 6.94 -23.16
C GLY A 166 1.28 8.05 -22.15
N PRO A 167 2.27 8.70 -21.54
CA PRO A 167 2.05 9.93 -20.81
C PRO A 167 1.40 10.98 -21.72
N LYS A 168 0.51 11.80 -21.16
CA LYS A 168 -0.24 12.81 -21.91
C LYS A 168 0.72 13.73 -22.68
N GLY A 169 0.68 13.69 -24.02
CA GLY A 169 1.43 14.58 -24.90
C GLY A 169 2.67 14.00 -25.58
N THR A 170 2.94 12.70 -25.45
CA THR A 170 3.88 11.94 -26.29
C THR A 170 3.13 11.14 -27.34
#